data_AF-A0A3C1Q5I9-F1
#
_entry.id   AF-A0A3C1Q5I9-F1
#
_cell.length_a   1.000
_cell.length_b   1.000
_cell.length_c   1.000
_cell.angle_alpha   90.00
_cell.angle_beta   90.00
_cell.angle_gamma   90.00
#
_symmetry.space_group_name_H-M   'P 1'
#
loop_
_entity.id
_entity.type
_entity.pdbx_description
1 polymer ?
#
loop_
_entity_poly.entity_id
_entity_poly.type
_entity_poly.pdbx_seq_one_letter_code
_entity_poly.pdbx_strand_id
1 'polypeptide(L)'
;MSSTNLIRVGDKVIDRDRIDRTIDKLLDMRRNGVSQAEAAAAVGIDRPFVSRLENLGEIRKGRRVALIGFPIGNKEDVERLAKKAGVDFVWLMNDVERWAYVEERSGIELLNDVVREISDFHQYDQVIFLGSDFRVRLIEAILGEKVISVVIGKSPIKEDVNIDPEEMAALIEAVRGGA
;
A
#
# COMPACT_ATOMS: atom_id res chain seq x y z
N MET A 1 12.92 45.74 -3.16
CA MET A 1 12.84 45.21 -4.54
C MET A 1 13.47 43.83 -4.51
N SER A 2 12.71 42.74 -4.59
CA SER A 2 13.34 41.42 -4.76
C SER A 2 14.00 41.39 -6.13
N SER A 3 15.32 41.20 -6.15
CA SER A 3 16.08 40.95 -7.36
C SER A 3 15.63 39.61 -7.93
N THR A 4 14.93 39.62 -9.06
CA THR A 4 14.58 38.39 -9.80
C THR A 4 15.84 37.59 -10.07
N ASN A 5 15.87 36.32 -9.66
CA ASN A 5 17.01 35.44 -9.85
C ASN A 5 17.11 35.01 -11.32
N LEU A 6 17.93 35.73 -12.10
CA LEU A 6 18.11 35.49 -13.52
C LEU A 6 19.37 34.66 -13.79
N ILE A 7 19.21 33.60 -14.57
CA ILE A 7 20.30 32.69 -14.98
C ILE A 7 20.45 32.79 -16.50
N ARG A 8 21.68 33.00 -16.98
CA ARG A 8 21.97 32.96 -18.42
C ARG A 8 22.39 31.55 -18.83
N VAL A 9 21.71 31.00 -19.85
CA VAL A 9 21.99 29.69 -20.42
C VAL A 9 22.09 29.85 -21.93
N GLY A 10 23.33 29.86 -22.44
CA GLY A 10 23.61 30.17 -23.84
C GLY A 10 23.07 31.55 -24.23
N ASP A 11 22.19 31.56 -25.21
CA ASP A 11 21.49 32.75 -25.71
C ASP A 11 20.27 33.16 -24.87
N LYS A 12 19.82 32.32 -23.93
CA LYS A 12 18.60 32.53 -23.13
C LYS A 12 18.89 33.12 -21.76
N VAL A 13 17.96 33.95 -21.27
CA VAL A 13 17.89 34.38 -19.86
C VAL A 13 16.66 33.74 -19.24
N ILE A 14 16.88 33.02 -18.14
CA ILE A 14 15.89 32.23 -17.42
C ILE A 14 15.60 32.90 -16.08
N ASP A 15 14.33 33.10 -15.75
CA ASP A 15 13.89 33.48 -14.40
C ASP A 15 13.76 32.22 -13.54
N ARG A 16 14.73 32.01 -12.64
CA ARG A 16 14.78 30.84 -11.78
C ARG A 16 13.62 30.83 -10.78
N ASP A 17 13.29 31.98 -10.21
CA ASP A 17 12.22 32.08 -9.22
C ASP A 17 10.86 31.73 -9.85
N ARG A 18 10.66 32.07 -11.14
CA ARG A 18 9.47 31.66 -11.88
C ARG A 18 9.40 30.15 -12.10
N ILE A 19 10.53 29.50 -12.37
CA ILE A 19 10.59 28.03 -12.50
C ILE A 19 10.15 27.39 -11.18
N ASP A 20 10.76 27.80 -10.07
CA ASP A 20 10.48 27.20 -8.76
C ASP A 20 8.99 27.38 -8.39
N ARG A 21 8.42 28.59 -8.55
CA ARG A 21 6.97 28.82 -8.35
C ARG A 21 6.08 27.96 -9.26
N THR A 22 6.53 27.66 -10.47
CA THR A 22 5.77 26.83 -11.42
C THR A 22 5.84 25.35 -11.04
N ILE A 23 7.00 24.88 -10.59
CA ILE A 23 7.20 23.53 -10.04
C ILE A 23 6.35 23.34 -8.79
N ASP A 24 6.37 24.29 -7.86
CA ASP A 24 5.56 24.24 -6.64
C ASP A 24 4.07 24.14 -6.98
N LYS A 25 3.59 25.01 -7.88
CA LYS A 25 2.19 24.96 -8.35
C LYS A 25 1.85 23.60 -8.98
N LEU A 26 2.73 23.05 -9.80
CA LEU A 26 2.56 21.75 -10.44
C LEU A 26 2.49 20.63 -9.40
N LEU A 27 3.43 20.59 -8.44
CA LEU A 27 3.44 19.59 -7.38
C LEU A 27 2.22 19.72 -6.46
N ASP A 28 1.77 20.95 -6.17
CA ASP A 28 0.53 21.19 -5.42
C ASP A 28 -0.70 20.66 -6.18
N MET A 29 -0.79 20.89 -7.50
CA MET A 29 -1.88 20.32 -8.32
C MET A 29 -1.85 18.79 -8.30
N ARG A 30 -0.66 18.19 -8.39
CA ARG A 30 -0.47 16.73 -8.34
C ARG A 30 -0.80 16.14 -6.97
N ARG A 31 -0.41 16.83 -5.89
CA ARG A 31 -0.80 16.51 -4.50
C ARG A 31 -2.32 16.55 -4.34
N ASN A 32 -3.00 17.46 -5.02
CA ASN A 32 -4.46 17.60 -5.00
C ASN A 32 -5.18 16.64 -5.98
N GLY A 33 -4.49 15.63 -6.52
CA GLY A 33 -5.08 14.55 -7.32
C GLY A 33 -5.28 14.84 -8.80
N VAL A 34 -4.87 16.01 -9.30
CA VAL A 34 -4.92 16.33 -10.74
C VAL A 34 -4.01 15.40 -11.50
N SER A 35 -4.45 14.85 -12.64
CA SER A 35 -3.63 13.93 -13.43
C SER A 35 -2.36 14.61 -13.96
N GLN A 36 -1.31 13.84 -14.29
CA GLN A 36 -0.08 14.39 -14.85
C GLN A 36 -0.35 15.17 -16.15
N ALA A 37 -1.31 14.72 -16.95
CA ALA A 37 -1.66 15.35 -18.22
C ALA A 37 -2.35 16.70 -18.03
N GLU A 38 -3.30 16.78 -17.10
CA GLU A 38 -4.02 18.03 -16.81
C GLU A 38 -3.13 19.04 -16.10
N ALA A 39 -2.28 18.60 -15.15
CA ALA A 39 -1.31 19.47 -14.49
C ALA A 39 -0.28 20.04 -15.48
N ALA A 40 0.20 19.20 -16.42
CA ALA A 40 1.08 19.63 -17.49
C ALA A 40 0.42 20.71 -18.37
N ALA A 41 -0.82 20.47 -18.80
CA ALA A 41 -1.57 21.41 -19.62
C ALA A 41 -1.79 22.75 -18.91
N ALA A 42 -2.10 22.73 -17.60
CA ALA A 42 -2.37 23.94 -16.82
C ALA A 42 -1.16 24.87 -16.62
N VAL A 43 0.05 24.33 -16.74
CA VAL A 43 1.30 25.13 -16.68
C VAL A 43 2.02 25.21 -18.03
N GLY A 44 1.41 24.68 -19.10
CA GLY A 44 1.91 24.78 -20.47
C GLY A 44 3.14 23.93 -20.77
N ILE A 45 3.27 22.77 -20.13
CA ILE A 45 4.37 21.81 -20.36
C ILE A 45 3.82 20.45 -20.80
N ASP A 46 4.71 19.49 -21.08
CA ASP A 46 4.31 18.13 -21.45
C ASP A 46 4.18 17.19 -20.24
N ARG A 47 3.30 16.19 -20.37
CA ARG A 47 3.08 15.16 -19.34
C ARG A 47 4.36 14.38 -18.97
N PRO A 48 5.24 13.99 -19.92
CA PRO A 48 6.51 13.37 -19.59
C PRO A 48 7.42 14.19 -18.68
N PHE A 49 7.42 15.53 -18.79
CA PHE A 49 8.20 16.42 -17.92
C PHE A 49 7.69 16.37 -16.48
N VAL A 50 6.37 16.43 -16.27
CA VAL A 50 5.75 16.25 -14.94
C VAL A 50 6.21 14.94 -14.30
N SER A 51 6.13 13.84 -15.05
CA SER A 51 6.56 12.53 -14.55
C SER A 51 8.05 12.48 -14.20
N ARG A 52 8.92 13.08 -15.02
CA ARG A 52 10.37 13.13 -14.75
C ARG A 52 10.69 13.99 -13.54
N LEU A 53 9.96 15.09 -13.34
CA LEU A 53 10.10 15.97 -12.18
C LEU A 53 9.69 15.26 -10.88
N GLU A 54 8.56 14.56 -10.86
CA GLU A 54 8.14 13.75 -9.70
C GLU A 54 9.18 12.67 -9.37
N ASN A 55 9.68 11.97 -10.39
CA ASN A 55 10.73 10.96 -10.23
C ASN A 55 12.07 11.56 -9.71
N LEU A 56 12.36 12.84 -9.98
CA LEU A 56 13.61 13.48 -9.55
C LEU A 56 13.68 13.67 -8.03
N GLY A 57 12.53 13.83 -7.37
CA GLY A 57 12.41 14.08 -5.91
C GLY A 57 11.80 12.92 -5.13
N GLU A 58 11.66 11.75 -5.74
CA GLU A 58 11.03 10.57 -5.15
C GLU A 58 11.92 9.94 -4.07
N ILE A 59 11.45 9.89 -2.81
CA ILE A 59 12.20 9.27 -1.69
C ILE A 59 11.76 7.82 -1.46
N ARG A 60 10.50 7.45 -1.77
CA ARG A 60 10.01 6.06 -1.70
C ARG A 60 8.96 5.79 -2.80
N LYS A 61 9.08 4.65 -3.49
CA LYS A 61 8.23 4.22 -4.62
C LYS A 61 7.54 2.87 -4.40
N GLY A 62 7.25 2.50 -3.16
CA GLY A 62 6.68 1.18 -2.83
C GLY A 62 5.22 1.28 -2.40
N ARG A 63 4.38 0.34 -2.89
CA ARG A 63 3.03 0.12 -2.36
C ARG A 63 3.08 -0.14 -0.86
N ARG A 64 2.19 0.47 -0.08
CA ARG A 64 1.92 0.08 1.30
C ARG A 64 1.24 -1.28 1.30
N VAL A 65 1.87 -2.30 1.87
CA VAL A 65 1.34 -3.67 1.87
C VAL A 65 0.98 -4.09 3.29
N ALA A 66 -0.22 -4.64 3.47
CA ALA A 66 -0.63 -5.35 4.66
C ALA A 66 -0.65 -6.87 4.42
N LEU A 67 -0.33 -7.66 5.44
CA LEU A 67 -0.45 -9.11 5.45
C LEU A 67 -1.37 -9.53 6.61
N ILE A 68 -2.45 -10.24 6.31
CA ILE A 68 -3.42 -10.70 7.31
C ILE A 68 -3.67 -12.18 7.12
N GLY A 69 -3.79 -12.94 8.20
CA GLY A 69 -4.00 -14.38 8.08
C GLY A 69 -4.32 -15.11 9.37
N PHE A 70 -5.26 -16.04 9.31
CA PHE A 70 -5.60 -16.92 10.44
C PHE A 70 -6.42 -18.15 9.98
N PRO A 71 -6.20 -19.35 10.57
CA PRO A 71 -5.17 -19.69 11.55
C PRO A 71 -3.83 -20.11 10.89
N ILE A 72 -2.70 -19.59 11.39
CA ILE A 72 -1.35 -19.82 10.86
C ILE A 72 -0.45 -20.45 11.94
N GLY A 73 0.08 -21.65 11.68
CA GLY A 73 0.87 -22.41 12.65
C GLY A 73 2.29 -21.91 12.83
N ASN A 74 2.95 -21.52 11.74
CA ASN A 74 4.30 -20.96 11.74
C ASN A 74 4.30 -19.43 11.65
N LYS A 75 3.37 -18.77 12.34
CA LYS A 75 3.14 -17.32 12.21
C LYS A 75 4.38 -16.49 12.50
N GLU A 76 5.23 -16.87 13.45
CA GLU A 76 6.44 -16.12 13.78
C GLU A 76 7.45 -16.11 12.63
N ASP A 77 7.56 -17.20 11.88
CA ASP A 77 8.40 -17.28 10.69
C ASP A 77 7.87 -16.37 9.59
N VAL A 78 6.56 -16.45 9.33
CA VAL A 78 5.88 -15.64 8.32
C VAL A 78 5.95 -14.15 8.67
N GLU A 79 5.78 -13.78 9.94
CA GLU A 79 5.93 -12.40 10.41
C GLU A 79 7.34 -11.87 10.20
N ARG A 80 8.36 -12.64 10.59
CA ARG A 80 9.76 -12.25 10.39
C ARG A 80 10.07 -12.04 8.92
N LEU A 81 9.60 -12.96 8.08
CA LEU A 81 9.75 -12.88 6.63
C LEU A 81 9.08 -11.61 6.09
N ALA A 82 7.83 -11.36 6.44
CA ALA A 82 7.07 -10.20 5.98
C ALA A 82 7.69 -8.87 6.42
N LYS A 83 8.11 -8.77 7.68
CA LYS A 83 8.82 -7.61 8.21
C LYS A 83 10.15 -7.37 7.46
N LYS A 84 10.95 -8.43 7.25
CA LYS A 84 12.20 -8.36 6.48
C LYS A 84 11.95 -7.93 5.03
N ALA A 85 10.84 -8.39 4.45
CA ALA A 85 10.41 -8.06 3.10
C ALA A 85 9.69 -6.71 3.00
N GLY A 86 9.67 -5.89 4.06
CA GLY A 86 9.15 -4.52 4.04
C GLY A 86 7.63 -4.39 3.93
N VAL A 87 6.89 -5.39 4.41
CA VAL A 87 5.44 -5.30 4.63
C VAL A 87 5.17 -4.31 5.76
N ASP A 88 4.26 -3.36 5.54
CA ASP A 88 4.01 -2.23 6.44
C ASP A 88 3.13 -2.59 7.64
N PHE A 89 2.33 -3.66 7.52
CA PHE A 89 1.49 -4.17 8.60
C PHE A 89 1.32 -5.68 8.50
N VAL A 90 1.44 -6.38 9.62
CA VAL A 90 1.28 -7.83 9.68
C VAL A 90 0.37 -8.19 10.85
N TRP A 91 -0.68 -8.95 10.55
CA TRP A 91 -1.62 -9.45 11.56
C TRP A 91 -1.92 -10.93 11.31
N LEU A 92 -1.18 -11.79 12.01
CA LEU A 92 -1.31 -13.23 11.92
C LEU A 92 -1.71 -13.80 13.27
N MET A 93 -2.57 -14.82 13.27
CA MET A 93 -2.95 -15.55 14.47
C MET A 93 -2.89 -17.05 14.23
N ASN A 94 -2.48 -17.82 15.23
CA ASN A 94 -2.78 -19.24 15.29
C ASN A 94 -4.23 -19.48 15.78
N ASP A 95 -4.67 -20.73 15.82
CA ASP A 95 -6.05 -21.07 16.17
C ASP A 95 -6.40 -20.69 17.61
N VAL A 96 -5.45 -20.86 18.54
CA VAL A 96 -5.62 -20.50 19.95
C VAL A 96 -5.84 -18.99 20.10
N GLU A 97 -5.00 -18.18 19.47
CA GLU A 97 -5.12 -16.72 19.48
C GLU A 97 -6.40 -16.25 18.78
N ARG A 98 -6.78 -16.90 17.68
CA ARG A 98 -8.02 -16.64 16.95
C ARG A 98 -9.25 -16.89 17.83
N TRP A 99 -9.25 -17.96 18.64
CA TRP A 99 -10.34 -18.23 19.58
C TRP A 99 -10.34 -17.27 20.77
N ALA A 100 -9.17 -17.00 21.37
CA ALA A 100 -9.06 -16.02 22.45
C ALA A 100 -9.58 -14.64 22.01
N TYR A 101 -9.25 -14.21 20.80
CA TYR A 101 -9.73 -12.95 20.23
C TYR A 101 -11.26 -12.85 20.19
N VAL A 102 -11.94 -13.98 19.90
CA VAL A 102 -13.42 -14.06 19.82
C VAL A 102 -14.05 -14.21 21.19
N GLU A 103 -13.49 -15.06 22.06
CA GLU A 103 -14.08 -15.38 23.38
C GLU A 103 -13.99 -14.21 24.37
N GLU A 104 -12.98 -13.36 24.25
CA GLU A 104 -12.77 -12.20 25.12
C GLU A 104 -13.66 -11.00 24.78
N ARG A 105 -14.46 -11.08 23.71
CA ARG A 105 -15.25 -9.95 23.19
C ARG A 105 -16.73 -10.29 23.08
N SER A 106 -17.56 -9.30 23.36
CA SER A 106 -18.98 -9.35 23.02
C SER A 106 -19.19 -9.28 21.50
N GLY A 107 -20.36 -9.74 21.04
CA GLY A 107 -20.71 -9.69 19.61
C GLY A 107 -20.71 -8.27 19.01
N ILE A 108 -21.02 -7.24 19.82
CA ILE A 108 -20.97 -5.83 19.39
C ILE A 108 -19.51 -5.37 19.24
N GLU A 109 -18.64 -5.74 20.17
CA GLU A 109 -17.21 -5.42 20.10
C GLU A 109 -16.56 -6.07 18.88
N LEU A 110 -16.87 -7.34 18.61
CA LEU A 110 -16.38 -8.02 17.41
C LEU A 110 -16.84 -7.34 16.12
N LEU A 111 -18.11 -6.95 16.04
CA LEU A 111 -18.63 -6.24 14.86
C LEU A 111 -17.89 -4.90 14.65
N ASN A 112 -17.70 -4.15 15.73
CA ASN A 112 -16.99 -2.86 15.68
C ASN A 112 -15.52 -3.03 15.29
N ASP A 113 -14.85 -4.05 15.80
CA ASP A 113 -13.47 -4.37 15.44
C ASP A 113 -13.38 -4.73 13.95
N VAL A 114 -14.25 -5.59 13.42
CA VAL A 114 -14.27 -5.94 11.99
C VAL A 114 -14.45 -4.70 11.10
N VAL A 115 -15.37 -3.79 11.44
CA VAL A 115 -15.59 -2.54 10.67
C VAL A 115 -14.34 -1.65 10.72
N ARG A 116 -13.69 -1.55 11.88
CA ARG A 116 -12.45 -0.79 12.04
C ARG A 116 -11.33 -1.37 11.20
N GLU A 117 -11.07 -2.67 11.31
CA GLU A 117 -10.02 -3.36 10.57
C GLU A 117 -10.21 -3.25 9.06
N ILE A 118 -11.45 -3.41 8.56
CA ILE A 118 -11.76 -3.18 7.14
C ILE A 118 -11.42 -1.74 6.73
N SER A 119 -11.78 -0.76 7.55
CA SER A 119 -11.47 0.65 7.28
C SER A 119 -9.96 0.89 7.26
N ASP A 120 -9.22 0.26 8.18
CA ASP A 120 -7.78 0.31 8.25
C ASP A 120 -7.13 -0.37 7.04
N PHE A 121 -7.71 -1.44 6.49
CA PHE A 121 -7.18 -2.11 5.29
C PHE A 121 -7.25 -1.22 4.03
N HIS A 122 -8.19 -0.28 3.97
CA HIS A 122 -8.29 0.66 2.85
C HIS A 122 -7.10 1.63 2.77
N GLN A 123 -6.33 1.81 3.86
CA GLN A 123 -5.15 2.68 3.90
C GLN A 123 -3.92 2.08 3.20
N TYR A 124 -3.96 0.79 2.89
CA TYR A 124 -2.91 0.07 2.19
C TYR A 124 -3.21 0.05 0.68
N ASP A 125 -2.14 0.05 -0.12
CA ASP A 125 -2.22 -0.05 -1.57
C ASP A 125 -2.53 -1.49 -2.01
N GLN A 126 -2.04 -2.48 -1.25
CA GLN A 126 -2.37 -3.90 -1.42
C GLN A 126 -2.49 -4.61 -0.05
N VAL A 127 -3.33 -5.63 -0.01
CA VAL A 127 -3.57 -6.47 1.17
C VAL A 127 -3.39 -7.93 0.75
N ILE A 128 -2.45 -8.64 1.37
CA ILE A 128 -2.33 -10.09 1.21
C ILE A 128 -3.17 -10.74 2.30
N PHE A 129 -4.15 -11.55 1.92
CA PHE A 129 -5.08 -12.19 2.85
C PHE A 129 -4.98 -13.71 2.79
N LEU A 130 -4.57 -14.33 3.88
CA LEU A 130 -4.52 -15.79 4.05
C LEU A 130 -5.77 -16.25 4.80
N GLY A 131 -6.64 -17.01 4.15
CA GLY A 131 -7.87 -17.45 4.80
C GLY A 131 -8.53 -18.66 4.15
N SER A 132 -9.63 -19.10 4.75
CA SER A 132 -10.43 -20.17 4.14
C SER A 132 -11.09 -19.69 2.85
N ASP A 133 -11.40 -20.63 1.96
CA ASP A 133 -12.16 -20.41 0.71
C ASP A 133 -13.33 -19.42 0.86
N PHE A 134 -14.16 -19.59 1.90
CA PHE A 134 -15.28 -18.70 2.18
C PHE A 134 -14.85 -17.29 2.61
N ARG A 135 -13.82 -17.18 3.48
CA ARG A 135 -13.35 -15.90 4.00
C ARG A 135 -12.62 -15.08 2.94
N VAL A 136 -11.88 -15.75 2.06
CA VAL A 136 -11.26 -15.17 0.87
C VAL A 136 -12.33 -14.51 -0.01
N ARG A 137 -13.41 -15.23 -0.35
CA ARG A 137 -14.50 -14.65 -1.15
C ARG A 137 -15.15 -13.44 -0.49
N LEU A 138 -15.28 -13.46 0.84
CA LEU A 138 -15.86 -12.35 1.58
C LEU A 138 -14.96 -11.10 1.52
N ILE A 139 -13.66 -11.26 1.76
CA ILE A 139 -12.74 -10.11 1.74
C ILE A 139 -12.55 -9.57 0.32
N GLU A 140 -12.57 -10.42 -0.71
CA GLU A 140 -12.55 -10.01 -2.11
C GLU A 140 -13.78 -9.17 -2.48
N ALA A 141 -14.96 -9.54 -1.98
CA ALA A 141 -16.17 -8.76 -2.19
C ALA A 141 -16.13 -7.39 -1.50
N ILE A 142 -15.31 -7.24 -0.44
CA ILE A 142 -15.18 -6.00 0.34
C ILE A 142 -14.08 -5.10 -0.24
N LEU A 143 -12.89 -5.65 -0.53
CA LEU A 143 -11.69 -4.90 -0.91
C LEU A 143 -11.39 -4.89 -2.42
N GLY A 144 -12.06 -5.74 -3.20
CA GLY A 144 -11.92 -5.78 -4.66
C GLY A 144 -10.49 -6.06 -5.10
N GLU A 145 -10.00 -5.27 -6.06
CA GLU A 145 -8.66 -5.45 -6.65
C GLU A 145 -7.49 -5.20 -5.69
N LYS A 146 -7.75 -4.64 -4.49
CA LYS A 146 -6.72 -4.39 -3.47
C LYS A 146 -6.26 -5.63 -2.73
N VAL A 147 -7.05 -6.70 -2.75
CA VAL A 147 -6.73 -7.92 -2.01
C VAL A 147 -6.13 -8.98 -2.92
N ILE A 148 -5.04 -9.56 -2.47
CA ILE A 148 -4.43 -10.75 -3.06
C ILE A 148 -4.65 -11.89 -2.07
N SER A 149 -5.55 -12.79 -2.44
CA SER A 149 -6.02 -13.84 -1.54
C SER A 149 -5.25 -15.13 -1.71
N VAL A 150 -4.90 -15.75 -0.59
CA VAL A 150 -4.30 -17.08 -0.51
C VAL A 150 -5.26 -17.99 0.25
N VAL A 151 -5.79 -18.99 -0.44
CA VAL A 151 -6.68 -19.98 0.18
C VAL A 151 -5.84 -21.01 0.92
N ILE A 152 -5.91 -21.00 2.25
CA ILE A 152 -5.14 -21.90 3.13
C ILE A 152 -5.95 -23.12 3.60
N GLY A 153 -7.24 -23.20 3.26
CA GLY A 153 -8.09 -24.34 3.62
C GLY A 153 -9.56 -24.13 3.32
N LYS A 154 -10.40 -25.15 3.59
CA LYS A 154 -11.86 -25.07 3.48
C LYS A 154 -12.49 -24.62 4.79
N SER A 155 -13.53 -23.80 4.71
CA SER A 155 -14.28 -23.37 5.89
C SER A 155 -15.16 -24.49 6.46
N PRO A 156 -15.21 -24.70 7.79
CA PRO A 156 -14.36 -24.07 8.80
C PRO A 156 -12.98 -24.74 8.87
N ILE A 157 -11.92 -23.93 8.95
CA ILE A 157 -10.59 -24.42 9.31
C ILE A 157 -10.59 -24.70 10.82
N LYS A 158 -10.12 -25.88 11.22
CA LYS A 158 -10.15 -26.36 12.62
C LYS A 158 -8.76 -26.56 13.23
N GLU A 159 -7.73 -26.34 12.44
CA GLU A 159 -6.34 -26.57 12.81
C GLU A 159 -5.45 -25.51 12.15
N ASP A 160 -4.31 -25.25 12.76
CA ASP A 160 -3.32 -24.34 12.24
C ASP A 160 -2.78 -24.79 10.87
N VAL A 161 -2.60 -23.84 9.96
CA VAL A 161 -2.01 -24.10 8.64
C VAL A 161 -0.61 -23.53 8.59
N ASN A 162 0.37 -24.33 8.17
CA ASN A 162 1.73 -23.85 7.94
C ASN A 162 1.84 -23.27 6.53
N ILE A 163 2.45 -22.09 6.44
CA ILE A 163 2.72 -21.40 5.17
C ILE A 163 4.15 -21.68 4.75
N ASP A 164 4.36 -22.02 3.49
CA ASP A 164 5.70 -22.14 2.92
C ASP A 164 6.38 -20.76 2.89
N PRO A 165 7.51 -20.57 3.59
CA PRO A 165 8.22 -19.29 3.59
C PRO A 165 8.73 -18.87 2.20
N GLU A 166 9.08 -19.81 1.33
CA GLU A 166 9.58 -19.50 -0.01
C GLU A 166 8.46 -18.97 -0.90
N GLU A 167 7.30 -19.63 -0.89
CA GLU A 167 6.11 -19.17 -1.62
C GLU A 167 5.63 -17.81 -1.12
N MET A 168 5.63 -17.62 0.20
CA MET A 168 5.24 -16.35 0.81
C MET A 168 6.19 -15.21 0.45
N ALA A 169 7.50 -15.48 0.40
CA ALA A 169 8.50 -14.49 0.01
C ALA A 169 8.27 -14.02 -1.42
N ALA A 170 8.11 -14.98 -2.35
CA ALA A 170 7.84 -14.71 -3.75
C ALA A 170 6.54 -13.92 -3.94
N LEU A 171 5.49 -14.25 -3.18
CA LEU A 171 4.23 -13.50 -3.19
C LEU A 171 4.43 -12.05 -2.76
N ILE A 172 5.07 -11.80 -1.62
CA ILE A 172 5.30 -10.44 -1.11
C ILE A 172 6.12 -9.61 -2.11
N GLU A 173 7.16 -10.21 -2.69
CA GLU A 173 7.99 -9.56 -3.70
C GLU A 173 7.16 -9.15 -4.94
N ALA A 174 6.31 -10.05 -5.45
CA ALA A 174 5.43 -9.76 -6.57
C ALA A 174 4.41 -8.64 -6.26
N VAL A 175 3.84 -8.64 -5.03
CA VAL A 175 2.82 -7.66 -4.62
C VAL A 175 3.38 -6.25 -4.47
N ARG A 176 4.55 -6.12 -3.84
CA ARG A 176 5.19 -4.82 -3.59
C ARG A 176 5.61 -4.11 -4.88
N GLY A 177 5.73 -4.86 -5.98
CA GLY A 177 6.33 -4.41 -7.22
C GLY A 177 7.85 -4.42 -7.06
N GLY A 178 8.54 -5.08 -8.00
CA GLY A 178 10.01 -5.13 -8.00
C GLY A 178 10.61 -3.75 -7.83
N ALA A 179 11.56 -3.64 -6.90
CA ALA A 179 12.39 -2.45 -6.75
C ALA A 179 13.19 -2.17 -8.03
#